data_AF-A0A1Q5APV6-F1
#
_entry.id   AF-A0A1Q5APV6-F1
#
_cell.length_a   1.000
_cell.length_b   1.000
_cell.length_c   1.000
_cell.angle_alpha   90.00
_cell.angle_beta   90.00
_cell.angle_gamma   90.00
#
_symmetry.space_group_name_H-M   'P 1'
#
loop_
_entity.id
_entity.type
_entity.pdbx_description
1 polymer ?
#
loop_
_entity_poly.entity_id
_entity_poly.type
_entity_poly.pdbx_seq_one_letter_code
_entity_poly.pdbx_strand_id
1 'polypeptide(L)'
;MRVTAILEEALAATCLPLDLEDGRSARDFRDAMTIRARRTQLMIDLPVTAAVSTRTRDLQLALTARGHHRAASPVDLTVAAVAAEYSATVLHYDRDFDR
;
A
#
# COMPACT_ATOMS: atom_id res chain seq x y z
N MET A 1 -7.08 -10.70 -13.89
CA MET A 1 -6.83 -11.44 -12.64
C MET A 1 -7.97 -11.12 -11.67
N ARG A 2 -8.67 -12.10 -11.09
CA ARG A 2 -9.82 -11.85 -10.19
C ARG A 2 -9.29 -11.60 -8.77
N VAL A 3 -9.45 -10.39 -8.25
CA VAL A 3 -9.00 -9.97 -6.90
C VAL A 3 -9.45 -10.93 -5.79
N THR A 4 -10.64 -11.53 -5.96
CA THR A 4 -11.20 -12.52 -5.03
C THR A 4 -10.29 -13.75 -4.87
N ALA A 5 -9.64 -14.23 -5.93
CA ALA A 5 -8.76 -15.41 -5.85
C ALA A 5 -7.48 -15.14 -5.03
N ILE A 6 -6.93 -13.91 -5.10
CA ILE A 6 -5.72 -13.53 -4.34
C ILE A 6 -6.02 -13.45 -2.83
N LEU A 7 -7.22 -12.97 -2.50
CA LEU A 7 -7.71 -12.90 -1.12
C LEU A 7 -8.02 -14.30 -0.56
N GLU A 8 -8.59 -15.19 -1.38
CA GLU A 8 -8.90 -16.57 -1.00
C GLU A 8 -7.65 -17.44 -0.81
N GLU A 9 -6.56 -17.15 -1.54
CA GLU A 9 -5.28 -17.86 -1.43
C GLU A 9 -4.35 -17.28 -0.33
N ALA A 10 -4.80 -16.28 0.44
CA ALA A 10 -4.00 -15.56 1.45
C ALA A 10 -2.70 -14.95 0.89
N LEU A 11 -2.70 -14.61 -0.40
CA LEU A 11 -1.55 -13.98 -1.09
C LEU A 11 -1.62 -12.45 -1.06
N ALA A 12 -2.66 -11.89 -0.44
CA ALA A 12 -2.82 -10.46 -0.29
C ALA A 12 -1.99 -9.94 0.89
N ALA A 13 -1.30 -8.82 0.66
CA ALA A 13 -0.52 -8.12 1.66
C ALA A 13 -1.05 -6.70 1.88
N THR A 14 -0.87 -6.18 3.08
CA THR A 14 -1.15 -4.79 3.45
C THR A 14 0.07 -4.16 4.11
N CYS A 15 0.00 -2.87 4.38
CA CYS A 15 0.96 -2.15 5.19
C CYS A 15 0.27 -0.95 5.86
N LEU A 16 0.91 -0.37 6.87
CA LEU A 16 0.36 0.72 7.68
C LEU A 16 -0.37 1.83 6.89
N PRO A 17 0.21 2.46 5.84
CA PRO A 17 -0.49 3.54 5.14
C PRO A 17 -1.77 3.07 4.45
N LEU A 18 -1.81 1.87 3.89
CA LEU A 18 -3.03 1.32 3.27
C LEU A 18 -4.12 1.02 4.31
N ASP A 19 -3.72 0.52 5.49
CA ASP A 19 -4.65 0.29 6.60
C ASP A 19 -5.27 1.60 7.10
N LEU A 20 -4.48 2.67 7.16
CA LEU A 20 -4.95 4.00 7.57
C LEU A 20 -5.89 4.63 6.53
N GLU A 21 -5.61 4.46 5.24
CA GLU A 21 -6.51 4.94 4.18
C GLU A 21 -7.86 4.23 4.21
N ASP A 22 -7.86 2.91 4.38
CA ASP A 22 -9.08 2.14 4.46
C ASP A 22 -9.87 2.47 5.74
N GLY A 23 -9.17 2.63 6.86
CA GLY A 23 -9.77 3.11 8.11
C GLY A 23 -10.41 4.49 7.99
N ARG A 24 -9.92 5.37 7.10
CA ARG A 24 -10.52 6.69 6.83
C ARG A 24 -11.89 6.60 6.16
N SER A 25 -12.21 5.48 5.51
CA SER A 25 -13.52 5.23 4.90
C SER A 25 -14.59 4.81 5.92
N ALA A 26 -14.18 4.48 7.15
CA ALA A 26 -15.09 4.08 8.22
C ALA A 26 -16.10 5.17 8.56
N ARG A 27 -17.36 4.78 8.73
CA ARG A 27 -18.46 5.71 9.06
C ARG A 27 -18.53 6.02 10.55
N ASP A 28 -18.03 5.11 11.38
CA ASP A 28 -17.96 5.23 12.83
C ASP A 28 -16.87 4.29 13.41
N PHE A 29 -16.72 4.31 14.74
CA PHE A 29 -15.74 3.47 15.44
C PHE A 29 -15.96 1.97 15.26
N ARG A 30 -17.22 1.51 15.22
CA ARG A 30 -17.55 0.09 15.05
C ARG A 30 -17.20 -0.39 13.64
N ASP A 31 -17.47 0.45 12.65
CA ASP A 31 -17.09 0.24 11.25
C ASP A 31 -15.56 0.15 11.13
N ALA A 32 -14.82 1.08 11.76
CA ALA A 32 -13.36 1.08 11.77
C ALA A 32 -12.76 -0.19 12.40
N MET A 33 -13.33 -0.65 13.52
CA MET A 33 -12.93 -1.90 14.16
C MET A 33 -13.20 -3.12 13.26
N THR A 34 -14.33 -3.11 12.53
CA THR A 34 -14.68 -4.18 11.58
C THR A 34 -13.71 -4.22 10.40
N ILE A 35 -13.38 -3.06 9.83
CA ILE A 35 -12.39 -2.93 8.74
C ILE A 35 -11.03 -3.46 9.21
N ARG A 36 -10.54 -2.97 10.35
CA ARG A 36 -9.25 -3.41 10.92
C ARG A 36 -9.20 -4.92 11.15
N ALA A 37 -10.22 -5.49 11.78
CA ALA A 37 -10.27 -6.92 12.06
C ALA A 37 -10.25 -7.76 10.78
N ARG A 38 -10.98 -7.33 9.74
CA ARG A 38 -10.98 -8.02 8.43
C ARG A 38 -9.60 -8.01 7.78
N ARG A 39 -8.90 -6.87 7.77
CA ARG A 39 -7.55 -6.77 7.18
C ARG A 39 -6.56 -7.69 7.91
N THR A 40 -6.57 -7.68 9.25
CA THR A 40 -5.73 -8.59 10.06
C THR A 40 -6.04 -10.07 9.81
N GLN A 41 -7.29 -10.42 9.49
CA GLN A 41 -7.68 -11.80 9.21
C GLN A 41 -7.30 -12.27 7.80
N LEU A 42 -7.30 -11.38 6.80
CA LEU A 42 -7.23 -11.74 5.39
C LEU A 42 -5.91 -11.37 4.71
N MET A 43 -5.07 -10.54 5.31
CA MET A 43 -3.88 -9.98 4.67
C MET A 43 -2.63 -10.16 5.52
N ILE A 44 -1.49 -10.35 4.85
CA ILE A 44 -0.17 -10.36 5.46
C ILE A 44 0.25 -8.90 5.72
N ASP A 45 0.58 -8.56 6.97
CA ASP A 45 1.12 -7.23 7.30
C ASP A 45 2.62 -7.15 6.93
N LEU A 46 2.94 -6.25 6.01
CA LEU A 46 4.31 -5.93 5.61
C LEU A 46 4.74 -4.63 6.31
N PRO A 47 5.68 -4.69 7.27
CA PRO A 47 5.99 -3.55 8.10
C PRO A 47 6.77 -2.47 7.35
N VAL A 48 6.47 -1.21 7.66
CA VAL A 48 7.26 -0.06 7.19
C VAL A 48 8.52 0.05 8.04
N THR A 49 9.59 -0.59 7.60
CA THR A 49 10.89 -0.57 8.28
C THR A 49 11.69 0.71 7.96
N ALA A 50 12.85 0.87 8.61
CA ALA A 50 13.81 1.92 8.24
C ALA A 50 14.27 1.78 6.78
N ALA A 51 14.46 0.56 6.27
CA ALA A 51 14.84 0.31 4.88
C ALA A 51 13.75 0.78 3.90
N VAL A 52 12.49 0.42 4.16
CA VAL A 52 11.33 0.93 3.42
C VAL A 52 11.31 2.45 3.44
N SER A 53 11.50 3.06 4.61
CA SER A 53 11.49 4.53 4.76
C SER A 53 12.59 5.21 3.95
N THR A 54 13.79 4.62 3.90
CA THR A 54 14.88 5.11 3.04
C THR A 54 14.50 5.00 1.57
N ARG A 55 14.03 3.82 1.14
CA ARG A 55 13.60 3.58 -0.24
C ARG A 55 12.46 4.53 -0.68
N THR A 56 11.49 4.83 0.18
CA THR A 56 10.42 5.80 -0.11
C THR A 56 10.99 7.17 -0.49
N ARG A 57 12.02 7.65 0.25
CA ARG A 57 12.67 8.93 -0.05
C ARG A 57 13.46 8.87 -1.36
N ASP A 58 14.14 7.76 -1.61
CA ASP A 58 14.90 7.56 -2.85
C ASP A 58 13.97 7.56 -4.07
N LEU A 59 12.79 6.91 -3.98
CA LEU A 59 11.77 6.94 -5.01
C LEU A 59 11.26 8.37 -5.28
N GLN A 60 10.97 9.15 -4.23
CA GLN A 60 10.55 10.55 -4.37
C GLN A 60 11.64 11.40 -5.06
N LEU A 61 12.90 11.22 -4.69
CA LEU A 61 14.03 11.92 -5.30
C LEU A 61 14.18 11.52 -6.78
N ALA A 62 14.03 10.24 -7.11
CA ALA A 62 14.09 9.75 -8.48
C ALA A 62 12.96 10.34 -9.36
N LEU A 63 11.73 10.45 -8.84
CA LEU A 63 10.65 11.14 -9.54
C LEU A 63 10.93 12.63 -9.70
N THR A 64 11.45 13.27 -8.66
CA THR A 64 11.77 14.71 -8.67
C THR A 64 12.85 15.04 -9.71
N ALA A 65 13.89 14.20 -9.80
CA ALA A 65 14.95 14.34 -10.81
C ALA A 65 14.41 14.27 -12.26
N ARG A 66 13.26 13.63 -12.46
CA ARG A 66 12.56 13.54 -13.76
C ARG A 66 11.46 14.59 -13.94
N GLY A 67 11.31 15.53 -13.00
CA GLY A 67 10.23 16.54 -13.02
C GLY A 67 8.87 16.04 -12.52
N HIS A 68 8.75 14.79 -12.10
CA HIS A 68 7.52 14.12 -11.67
C HIS A 68 7.29 14.17 -10.16
N HIS A 69 7.79 15.20 -9.47
CA HIS A 69 7.74 15.33 -8.01
C HIS A 69 6.33 15.28 -7.38
N ARG A 70 5.25 15.39 -8.18
CA ARG A 70 3.84 15.30 -7.76
C ARG A 70 3.07 14.16 -8.41
N ALA A 71 3.75 13.25 -9.11
CA ALA A 71 3.08 12.18 -9.86
C ALA A 71 2.54 11.05 -8.98
N ALA A 72 3.09 10.86 -7.79
CA ALA A 72 2.67 9.84 -6.84
C ALA A 72 2.47 10.48 -5.47
N SER A 73 1.47 10.01 -4.71
CA SER A 73 1.28 10.46 -3.34
C SER A 73 2.35 9.85 -2.40
N PRO A 74 2.55 10.40 -1.19
CA PRO A 74 3.42 9.77 -0.19
C PRO A 74 2.98 8.34 0.18
N VAL A 75 1.68 8.03 0.09
CA VAL A 75 1.16 6.68 0.31
C VAL A 75 1.60 5.76 -0.82
N ASP A 76 1.40 6.14 -2.08
CA ASP A 76 1.80 5.35 -3.25
C ASP A 76 3.30 5.04 -3.24
N LEU A 77 4.13 6.03 -2.90
CA LEU A 77 5.58 5.85 -2.79
C LEU A 77 5.96 4.88 -1.67
N THR A 78 5.26 4.94 -0.54
CA THR A 78 5.51 4.02 0.57
C THR A 78 5.07 2.61 0.22
N VAL A 79 3.93 2.43 -0.45
CA VAL A 79 3.44 1.13 -0.92
C VAL A 79 4.40 0.53 -1.96
N ALA A 80 4.87 1.33 -2.91
CA ALA A 80 5.88 0.90 -3.88
C ALA A 80 7.20 0.48 -3.20
N ALA A 81 7.64 1.21 -2.19
CA ALA A 81 8.82 0.87 -1.41
C ALA A 81 8.64 -0.43 -0.61
N VAL A 82 7.49 -0.63 0.04
CA VAL A 82 7.14 -1.88 0.72
C VAL A 82 7.16 -3.04 -0.26
N ALA A 83 6.48 -2.92 -1.39
CA ALA A 83 6.44 -3.98 -2.40
C ALA A 83 7.84 -4.37 -2.88
N ALA A 84 8.70 -3.38 -3.14
CA ALA A 84 10.07 -3.63 -3.57
C ALA A 84 10.95 -4.29 -2.49
N GLU A 85 10.85 -3.89 -1.22
CA GLU A 85 11.64 -4.48 -0.12
C GLU A 85 11.19 -5.91 0.22
N TYR A 86 9.89 -6.19 0.11
CA TYR A 86 9.30 -7.49 0.46
C TYR A 86 9.08 -8.41 -0.75
N SER A 87 9.56 -8.04 -1.94
CA SER A 87 9.34 -8.78 -3.19
C SER A 87 7.86 -9.06 -3.48
N ALA A 88 6.98 -8.15 -3.08
CA ALA A 88 5.56 -8.21 -3.38
C ALA A 88 5.26 -7.45 -4.68
N THR A 89 4.11 -7.77 -5.31
CA THR A 89 3.61 -7.05 -6.47
C THR A 89 2.54 -6.07 -6.02
N VAL A 90 2.64 -4.81 -6.45
CA VAL A 90 1.57 -3.82 -6.22
C VAL A 90 0.38 -4.19 -7.11
N LEU A 91 -0.74 -4.55 -6.47
CA LEU A 91 -2.02 -4.66 -7.15
C LEU A 91 -2.72 -3.31 -7.06
N HIS A 92 -2.64 -2.51 -8.11
CA HIS A 92 -3.42 -1.28 -8.23
C HIS A 92 -4.67 -1.53 -9.09
N TYR A 93 -5.73 -0.82 -8.77
CA TYR A 93 -6.87 -0.61 -9.69
C TYR A 93 -7.03 0.89 -9.89
N ASP A 94 -5.95 1.52 -10.31
CA ASP A 94 -5.88 2.95 -10.60
C ASP A 94 -5.20 3.16 -11.97
N ARG A 95 -5.75 4.07 -12.77
CA ARG A 95 -5.27 4.36 -14.14
C ARG A 95 -3.94 5.13 -14.13
N ASP A 96 -3.52 5.61 -12.96
CA ASP A 96 -2.33 6.44 -12.78
C ASP A 96 -1.02 5.64 -12.60
N PHE A 97 -1.08 4.32 -12.45
CA PHE A 97 0.09 3.44 -12.29
C PHE A 97 0.65 2.86 -13.61
N ASP A 98 -0.01 3.09 -14.76
CA ASP A 98 0.42 2.61 -16.08
C ASP A 98 1.48 3.51 -16.76
N ARG A 99 2.20 4.36 -16.01
CA ARG A 99 3.16 5.34 -16.56
C ARG A 99 4.53 5.33 -15.90
#